data_AF-A0A2U2P9H5-F1
#
_entry.id   AF-A0A2U2P9H5-F1
#
_cell.length_a   1.000
_cell.length_b   1.000
_cell.length_c   1.000
_cell.angle_alpha   90.00
_cell.angle_beta   90.00
_cell.angle_gamma   90.00
#
_symmetry.space_group_name_H-M   'P 1'
#
loop_
_entity.id
_entity.type
_entity.pdbx_description
1 polymer ?
#
loop_
_entity_poly.entity_id
_entity_poly.type
_entity_poly.pdbx_seq_one_letter_code
_entity_poly.pdbx_strand_id
1 'polypeptide(L)'
;MLIKLLLMTGLISVFCQDLRYRAVYWWCFPVIFVLLLVLAKENADWHSVVANSLYNVAFLLLQLAVLTVYFSFRQRKLVIITKGLLGWGDVLLLLCLAFYFSPLTYLLFYVSSLIIVLLFTLLIRLKDKEAGMKVPLAGLQALLFAILLVADWNSSFINTASDDWLLYLIP
;
A
#
# COMPACT_ATOMS: atom_id res chain seq x y z
N MET A 1 11.48 10.15 -15.60
CA MET A 1 11.06 11.34 -14.80
C MET A 1 9.57 11.70 -14.97
N LEU A 2 9.05 11.82 -16.19
CA LEU A 2 7.63 12.14 -16.44
C LEU A 2 6.65 11.16 -15.76
N ILE A 3 6.93 9.85 -15.85
CA ILE A 3 6.11 8.78 -15.26
C ILE A 3 6.04 8.90 -13.73
N LYS A 4 7.17 9.24 -13.09
CA LYS A 4 7.25 9.42 -11.63
C LYS A 4 6.38 10.61 -11.18
N LEU A 5 6.42 11.73 -11.91
CA LEU A 5 5.57 12.89 -11.62
C LEU A 5 4.08 12.55 -11.77
N LEU A 6 3.71 11.85 -12.85
CA LEU A 6 2.33 11.38 -13.06
C LEU A 6 1.88 10.45 -11.92
N LEU A 7 2.72 9.52 -11.50
CA LEU A 7 2.43 8.62 -10.38
C LEU A 7 2.21 9.41 -9.09
N MET A 8 3.07 10.39 -8.78
CA MET A 8 2.90 11.25 -7.60
C MET A 8 1.57 12.01 -7.64
N THR A 9 1.20 12.59 -8.78
CA THR A 9 -0.10 13.28 -8.90
C THR A 9 -1.27 12.32 -8.71
N GLY A 10 -1.16 11.08 -9.19
CA GLY A 10 -2.14 10.02 -8.96
C GLY A 10 -2.27 9.67 -7.47
N LEU A 11 -1.15 9.44 -6.78
CA LEU A 11 -1.15 9.10 -5.35
C LEU A 11 -1.70 10.22 -4.48
N ILE A 12 -1.34 11.48 -4.76
CA ILE A 12 -1.90 12.65 -4.06
C ILE A 12 -3.41 12.75 -4.33
N SER A 13 -3.84 12.47 -5.56
CA SER A 13 -5.27 12.45 -5.90
C SER A 13 -6.03 11.38 -5.11
N VAL A 14 -5.48 10.16 -4.98
CA VAL A 14 -6.04 9.09 -4.14
C VAL A 14 -6.10 9.53 -2.69
N PHE A 15 -5.03 10.12 -2.14
CA PHE A 15 -5.01 10.64 -0.78
C PHE A 15 -6.10 11.70 -0.53
N CYS A 16 -6.20 12.71 -1.41
CA CYS A 16 -7.21 13.75 -1.28
C CYS A 16 -8.65 13.20 -1.42
N GLN A 17 -8.87 12.25 -2.35
CA GLN A 17 -10.18 11.62 -2.55
C GLN A 17 -10.58 10.75 -1.35
N ASP A 18 -9.66 9.95 -0.84
CA ASP A 18 -9.91 9.06 0.30
C ASP A 18 -10.15 9.86 1.60
N LEU A 19 -9.43 10.96 1.82
CA LEU A 19 -9.69 11.86 2.94
C LEU A 19 -11.03 12.60 2.84
N ARG A 20 -11.39 13.10 1.64
CA ARG A 20 -12.59 13.94 1.46
C ARG A 20 -13.87 13.14 1.31
N TYR A 21 -13.84 12.08 0.51
CA TYR A 21 -15.03 11.32 0.11
C TYR A 21 -15.02 9.89 0.66
N ARG A 22 -13.92 9.42 1.28
CA ARG A 22 -13.76 8.02 1.75
C ARG A 22 -14.01 6.99 0.65
N ALA A 23 -13.80 7.42 -0.58
CA ALA A 23 -14.00 6.67 -1.78
C ALA A 23 -13.03 7.23 -2.83
N VAL A 24 -12.39 6.32 -3.54
CA VAL A 24 -11.47 6.64 -4.62
C VAL A 24 -12.12 6.13 -5.90
N TYR A 25 -12.00 6.90 -6.97
CA TYR A 25 -12.50 6.42 -8.25
C TYR A 25 -11.76 5.18 -8.70
N TRP A 26 -12.49 4.16 -9.15
CA TRP A 26 -11.91 2.88 -9.57
C TRP A 26 -10.84 3.08 -10.65
N TRP A 27 -11.04 3.98 -11.60
CA TRP A 27 -10.11 4.22 -12.71
C TRP A 27 -8.74 4.76 -12.28
N CYS A 28 -8.60 5.32 -11.07
CA CYS A 28 -7.31 5.71 -10.54
C CYS A 28 -6.37 4.50 -10.33
N PHE A 29 -6.90 3.34 -9.94
CA PHE A 29 -6.08 2.15 -9.65
C PHE A 29 -5.45 1.54 -10.91
N PRO A 30 -6.17 1.30 -12.03
CA PRO A 30 -5.55 0.86 -13.28
C PRO A 30 -4.47 1.81 -13.79
N VAL A 31 -4.68 3.12 -13.66
CA VAL A 31 -3.66 4.12 -14.06
C VAL A 31 -2.42 3.99 -13.20
N ILE A 32 -2.57 3.95 -11.87
CA ILE A 32 -1.46 3.76 -10.93
C ILE A 32 -0.74 2.44 -11.20
N PHE A 33 -1.48 1.36 -11.42
CA PHE A 33 -0.95 0.04 -11.73
C PHE A 33 -0.06 0.03 -12.97
N VAL A 34 -0.54 0.62 -14.08
CA VAL A 34 0.25 0.71 -15.32
C VAL A 34 1.50 1.55 -15.12
N LEU A 35 1.40 2.69 -14.43
CA LEU A 35 2.56 3.53 -14.12
C LEU A 35 3.60 2.79 -13.27
N LEU A 36 3.14 2.02 -12.28
CA LEU A 36 4.01 1.20 -11.42
C LEU A 36 4.67 0.05 -12.17
N LEU A 37 3.96 -0.64 -13.06
CA LEU A 37 4.54 -1.70 -13.89
C LEU A 37 5.62 -1.18 -14.83
N VAL A 38 5.40 -0.01 -15.43
CA VAL A 38 6.41 0.60 -16.31
C VAL A 38 7.65 0.96 -15.50
N LEU A 39 7.50 1.53 -14.30
CA LEU A 39 8.62 1.83 -13.41
C LEU A 39 9.32 0.57 -12.89
N ALA A 40 8.58 -0.49 -12.56
CA ALA A 40 9.15 -1.75 -12.09
C ALA A 40 10.07 -2.36 -13.17
N LYS A 41 9.65 -2.31 -14.44
CA LYS A 41 10.46 -2.76 -15.57
C LYS A 41 11.72 -1.91 -15.79
N GLU A 42 11.67 -0.61 -15.52
CA GLU A 42 12.87 0.25 -15.63
C GLU A 42 13.93 -0.12 -14.58
N ASN A 43 13.52 -0.66 -13.43
CA ASN A 43 14.41 -0.97 -12.32
C ASN A 43 14.83 -2.45 -12.24
N ALA A 44 14.07 -3.38 -12.82
CA ALA A 44 14.32 -4.81 -12.74
C ALA A 44 13.88 -5.57 -14.00
N ASP A 45 14.50 -6.73 -14.24
CA ASP A 45 14.13 -7.62 -15.34
C ASP A 45 12.69 -8.14 -15.21
N TRP A 46 12.05 -8.39 -16.36
CA TRP A 46 10.66 -8.82 -16.41
C TRP A 46 10.41 -10.12 -15.62
N HIS A 47 11.38 -11.03 -15.63
CA HIS A 47 11.27 -12.27 -14.86
C HIS A 47 11.22 -12.00 -13.35
N SER A 48 12.09 -11.11 -12.86
CA SER A 48 12.15 -10.71 -11.46
C SER A 48 10.90 -9.94 -11.04
N VAL A 49 10.40 -9.03 -11.88
CA VAL A 49 9.14 -8.30 -11.62
C VAL A 49 7.97 -9.26 -11.46
N VAL A 50 7.81 -10.25 -12.36
CA VAL A 50 6.72 -11.24 -12.28
C VAL A 50 6.87 -12.14 -11.05
N ALA A 51 8.08 -12.61 -10.75
CA ALA A 51 8.33 -13.44 -9.59
C ALA A 51 8.03 -12.71 -8.28
N ASN A 52 8.53 -11.48 -8.13
CA ASN A 52 8.30 -10.63 -6.96
C ASN A 52 6.81 -10.30 -6.80
N SER A 53 6.14 -9.94 -7.90
CA SER A 53 4.70 -9.69 -7.93
C SER A 53 3.91 -10.90 -7.44
N LEU A 54 4.28 -12.11 -7.87
CA LEU A 54 3.61 -13.34 -7.45
C LEU A 54 3.74 -13.57 -5.94
N TYR A 55 4.94 -13.39 -5.38
CA TYR A 55 5.13 -13.51 -3.93
C TYR A 55 4.33 -12.46 -3.15
N ASN A 56 4.31 -11.20 -3.62
CA ASN A 56 3.57 -10.12 -2.96
C ASN A 56 2.06 -10.33 -3.01
N VAL A 57 1.54 -10.76 -4.16
CA VAL A 57 0.12 -11.06 -4.34
C VAL A 57 -0.27 -12.28 -3.49
N ALA A 58 0.55 -13.34 -3.48
CA ALA A 58 0.31 -14.51 -2.65
C ALA A 58 0.30 -14.13 -1.15
N PHE A 59 1.24 -13.29 -0.71
CA PHE A 59 1.28 -12.77 0.65
C PHE A 59 0.03 -11.95 0.97
N LEU A 60 -0.39 -11.03 0.10
CA LEU A 60 -1.59 -10.22 0.29
C LEU A 60 -2.86 -11.09 0.37
N LEU A 61 -3.01 -12.08 -0.52
CA LEU A 61 -4.14 -13.00 -0.51
C LEU A 61 -4.15 -13.86 0.77
N LEU A 62 -2.99 -14.37 1.18
CA LEU A 62 -2.86 -15.13 2.42
C LEU A 62 -3.22 -14.27 3.64
N GLN A 63 -2.74 -13.02 3.69
CA GLN A 63 -3.07 -12.05 4.73
C GLN A 63 -4.58 -11.80 4.82
N LEU A 64 -5.22 -11.53 3.67
CA LEU A 64 -6.66 -11.32 3.58
C LEU A 64 -7.44 -12.56 3.99
N ALA A 65 -6.98 -13.75 3.60
CA ALA A 65 -7.58 -15.03 3.99
C ALA A 65 -7.49 -15.25 5.50
N VAL A 66 -6.30 -15.09 6.09
CA VAL A 66 -6.08 -15.24 7.54
C VAL A 66 -6.95 -14.27 8.34
N LEU A 67 -7.00 -12.99 7.93
CA LEU A 67 -7.87 -12.01 8.57
C LEU A 67 -9.33 -12.44 8.45
N THR A 68 -9.78 -12.83 7.25
CA THR A 68 -11.17 -13.22 6.98
C THR A 68 -11.58 -14.40 7.85
N VAL A 69 -10.72 -15.41 7.92
CA VAL A 69 -10.90 -16.59 8.78
C VAL A 69 -10.96 -16.17 10.25
N TYR A 70 -10.01 -15.35 10.73
CA TYR A 70 -9.97 -14.89 12.11
C TYR A 70 -11.25 -14.15 12.53
N PHE A 71 -11.70 -13.18 11.73
CA PHE A 71 -12.94 -12.44 12.02
C PHE A 71 -14.18 -13.32 11.87
N SER A 72 -14.17 -14.25 10.92
CA SER A 72 -15.27 -15.20 10.73
C SER A 72 -15.45 -16.11 11.94
N PHE A 73 -14.35 -16.64 12.49
CA PHE A 73 -14.37 -17.43 13.73
C PHE A 73 -14.81 -16.58 14.92
N ARG A 74 -14.30 -15.35 15.05
CA ARG A 74 -14.62 -14.48 16.18
C ARG A 74 -16.06 -13.98 16.18
N GLN A 75 -16.62 -13.66 15.01
CA GLN A 75 -17.99 -13.14 14.87
C GLN A 75 -19.03 -14.24 14.59
N ARG A 76 -18.61 -15.51 14.46
CA ARG A 76 -19.44 -16.69 14.11
C ARG A 76 -20.29 -16.49 12.84
N LYS A 77 -19.85 -15.62 11.93
CA LYS A 77 -20.50 -15.33 10.64
C LYS A 77 -19.40 -15.19 9.60
N LEU A 78 -19.69 -15.56 8.34
CA LEU A 78 -18.77 -15.30 7.23
C LEU A 78 -18.66 -13.79 7.00
N VAL A 79 -17.66 -13.16 7.62
CA VAL A 79 -17.41 -11.72 7.49
C VAL A 79 -16.43 -11.51 6.34
N ILE A 80 -16.95 -11.02 5.22
CA ILE A 80 -16.11 -10.51 4.14
C ILE A 80 -15.51 -9.19 4.62
N ILE A 81 -14.20 -9.19 4.91
CA ILE A 81 -13.50 -8.04 5.47
C ILE A 81 -13.58 -6.81 4.55
N THR A 82 -13.61 -7.03 3.24
CA THR A 82 -13.72 -5.97 2.22
C THR A 82 -15.06 -5.22 2.24
N LYS A 83 -16.06 -5.70 3.00
CA LYS A 83 -17.38 -5.03 3.15
C LYS A 83 -17.55 -4.31 4.49
N GLY A 84 -16.71 -4.60 5.50
CA GLY A 84 -16.93 -4.12 6.87
C GLY A 84 -15.73 -3.43 7.51
N LEU A 85 -14.50 -3.80 7.15
CA LEU A 85 -13.27 -3.43 7.86
C LEU A 85 -12.22 -2.79 6.95
N LEU A 86 -12.03 -3.32 5.74
CA LEU A 86 -11.18 -2.75 4.69
C LEU A 86 -12.03 -2.35 3.49
N GLY A 87 -11.75 -1.21 2.89
CA GLY A 87 -12.37 -0.83 1.62
C GLY A 87 -11.75 -1.59 0.46
N TRP A 88 -12.49 -1.69 -0.66
CA TRP A 88 -11.91 -2.17 -1.92
C TRP A 88 -10.74 -1.30 -2.39
N GLY A 89 -10.77 0.00 -2.10
CA GLY A 89 -9.67 0.91 -2.42
C GLY A 89 -8.36 0.53 -1.74
N ASP A 90 -8.40 0.11 -0.47
CA ASP A 90 -7.22 -0.33 0.28
C ASP A 90 -6.58 -1.56 -0.40
N VAL A 91 -7.41 -2.57 -0.70
CA VAL A 91 -6.96 -3.81 -1.33
C VAL A 91 -6.43 -3.55 -2.74
N LEU A 92 -7.09 -2.71 -3.52
CA LEU A 92 -6.65 -2.36 -4.87
C LEU A 92 -5.33 -1.58 -4.86
N LEU A 93 -5.15 -0.65 -3.92
CA LEU A 93 -3.89 0.07 -3.78
C LEU A 93 -2.75 -0.88 -3.42
N LEU A 94 -2.95 -1.72 -2.39
CA LEU A 94 -1.96 -2.72 -1.97
C LEU A 94 -1.64 -3.70 -3.10
N LEU A 95 -2.65 -4.10 -3.87
CA LEU A 95 -2.46 -4.92 -5.05
C LEU A 95 -1.63 -4.20 -6.11
N CYS A 96 -1.84 -2.90 -6.35
CA CYS A 96 -1.01 -2.15 -7.29
C CYS A 96 0.45 -2.09 -6.82
N LEU A 97 0.67 -1.84 -5.53
CA LEU A 97 2.00 -1.79 -4.90
C LEU A 97 2.72 -3.15 -4.96
N ALA A 98 1.97 -4.26 -4.87
CA ALA A 98 2.52 -5.60 -4.97
C ALA A 98 3.30 -5.84 -6.28
N PHE A 99 2.98 -5.12 -7.36
CA PHE A 99 3.66 -5.27 -8.65
C PHE A 99 4.89 -4.36 -8.82
N TYR A 100 5.12 -3.46 -7.87
CA TYR A 100 6.27 -2.55 -7.90
C TYR A 100 7.39 -2.99 -6.96
N PHE A 101 7.01 -3.38 -5.74
CA PHE A 101 7.97 -3.65 -4.68
C PHE A 101 8.61 -5.03 -4.78
N SER A 102 9.83 -5.15 -4.25
CA SER A 102 10.41 -6.46 -3.90
C SER A 102 9.69 -7.07 -2.67
N PRO A 103 9.77 -8.39 -2.45
CA PRO A 103 8.99 -9.06 -1.41
C PRO A 103 9.23 -8.55 0.01
N LEU A 104 10.50 -8.33 0.38
CA LEU A 104 10.83 -7.84 1.72
C LEU A 104 10.44 -6.37 1.88
N THR A 105 10.74 -5.53 0.89
CA THR A 105 10.35 -4.11 0.93
C THR A 105 8.83 -3.93 0.97
N TYR A 106 8.07 -4.75 0.23
CA TYR A 106 6.60 -4.76 0.29
C TYR A 106 6.09 -5.11 1.68
N LEU A 107 6.65 -6.15 2.32
CA LEU A 107 6.27 -6.57 3.66
C LEU A 107 6.58 -5.48 4.70
N LEU A 108 7.77 -4.88 4.64
CA LEU A 108 8.16 -3.79 5.53
C LEU A 108 7.28 -2.56 5.34
N PHE A 109 7.02 -2.16 4.10
CA PHE A 109 6.12 -1.05 3.79
C PHE A 109 4.70 -1.33 4.31
N TYR A 110 4.18 -2.53 4.08
CA TYR A 110 2.86 -2.92 4.52
C TYR A 110 2.73 -2.85 6.06
N VAL A 111 3.65 -3.47 6.80
CA VAL A 111 3.62 -3.49 8.27
C VAL A 111 3.85 -2.10 8.85
N SER A 112 4.87 -1.38 8.38
CA SER A 112 5.16 -0.03 8.87
C SER A 112 4.03 0.96 8.58
N SER A 113 3.45 0.90 7.36
CA SER A 113 2.32 1.76 7.02
C SER A 113 1.10 1.49 7.89
N LEU A 114 0.78 0.21 8.17
CA LEU A 114 -0.32 -0.13 9.09
C LEU A 114 -0.07 0.43 10.50
N ILE A 115 1.16 0.28 11.02
CA ILE A 115 1.52 0.81 12.35
C ILE A 115 1.38 2.33 12.37
N ILE A 116 1.93 3.03 11.37
CA ILE A 116 1.87 4.49 11.27
C ILE A 116 0.42 4.98 11.18
N VAL A 117 -0.41 4.35 10.34
CA VAL A 117 -1.82 4.71 10.20
C VAL A 117 -2.58 4.47 11.50
N LEU A 118 -2.29 3.37 12.20
CA LEU A 118 -2.92 3.05 13.48
C LEU A 118 -2.52 4.05 14.56
N LEU A 119 -1.24 4.42 14.65
CA LEU A 119 -0.74 5.45 15.56
C LEU A 119 -1.36 6.82 15.25
N PHE A 120 -1.38 7.22 13.98
CA PHE A 120 -1.98 8.48 13.55
C PHE A 120 -3.47 8.56 13.91
N THR A 121 -4.21 7.49 13.63
CA THR A 121 -5.63 7.37 13.98
C THR A 121 -5.83 7.42 15.50
N LEU A 122 -4.98 6.74 16.28
CA LEU A 122 -5.04 6.75 17.73
C LEU A 122 -4.80 8.16 18.29
N LEU A 123 -3.79 8.87 17.81
CA LEU A 123 -3.49 10.25 18.23
C LEU A 123 -4.64 11.22 17.94
N ILE A 124 -5.27 11.10 16.76
CA ILE A 124 -6.46 11.89 16.43
C ILE A 124 -7.61 11.56 17.37
N ARG A 125 -7.86 10.28 17.62
CA ARG A 125 -8.96 9.83 18.49
C ARG A 125 -8.77 10.21 19.96
N LEU A 126 -7.53 10.35 20.41
CA LEU A 126 -7.20 10.87 21.74
C LEU A 126 -7.54 12.37 21.87
N LYS A 127 -7.38 13.14 20.78
CA LYS A 127 -7.73 14.57 20.74
C LYS A 127 -9.22 14.81 20.49
N ASP A 128 -9.87 13.93 19.73
CA ASP A 128 -11.25 14.09 19.32
C ASP A 128 -12.05 12.79 19.55
N LYS A 129 -12.69 12.70 20.71
CA LYS A 129 -13.40 11.49 21.18
C LYS A 129 -14.66 11.18 20.37
N GLU A 130 -15.19 12.14 19.62
CA GLU A 130 -16.42 11.99 18.83
C GLU A 130 -16.18 11.62 17.35
N ALA A 131 -14.92 11.43 16.94
CA ALA A 131 -14.61 10.97 15.60
C ALA A 131 -15.02 9.49 15.43
N GLY A 132 -16.32 9.21 15.24
CA GLY A 132 -16.87 7.94 14.74
C GLY A 132 -16.49 7.65 13.28
N MET A 133 -15.34 8.16 12.86
CA MET A 133 -14.88 8.20 11.49
C MET A 133 -14.15 6.89 11.14
N LYS A 134 -14.62 6.18 10.11
CA LYS A 134 -13.85 5.10 9.46
C LYS A 134 -12.44 5.59 9.11
N VAL A 135 -11.43 4.76 9.30
CA VAL A 135 -10.02 5.11 9.08
C VAL A 135 -9.74 5.17 7.57
N PRO A 136 -9.24 6.30 7.02
CA PRO A 136 -8.85 6.42 5.62
C PRO A 136 -7.47 5.79 5.39
N LEU A 137 -7.46 4.45 5.29
CA LEU A 137 -6.23 3.66 5.21
C LEU A 137 -5.53 3.85 3.85
N ALA A 138 -6.24 3.66 2.74
CA ALA A 138 -5.71 3.80 1.38
C ALA A 138 -5.08 5.17 1.14
N GLY A 139 -5.72 6.24 1.59
CA GLY A 139 -5.19 7.58 1.43
C GLY A 139 -3.86 7.74 2.14
N LEU A 140 -3.80 7.37 3.43
CA LEU A 140 -2.56 7.50 4.20
C LEU A 140 -1.46 6.56 3.66
N GLN A 141 -1.79 5.35 3.21
CA GLN A 141 -0.85 4.47 2.55
C GLN A 141 -0.33 5.06 1.23
N ALA A 142 -1.20 5.69 0.42
CA ALA A 142 -0.79 6.38 -0.81
C ALA A 142 0.15 7.56 -0.51
N LEU A 143 -0.11 8.32 0.57
CA LEU A 143 0.77 9.40 1.02
C LEU A 143 2.14 8.86 1.48
N LEU A 144 2.15 7.82 2.31
CA LEU A 144 3.40 7.20 2.77
C LEU A 144 4.22 6.66 1.61
N PHE A 145 3.56 6.05 0.61
CA PHE A 145 4.22 5.61 -0.59
C PHE A 145 4.77 6.76 -1.43
N ALA A 146 4.03 7.87 -1.54
CA ALA A 146 4.51 9.07 -2.22
C ALA A 146 5.77 9.65 -1.54
N ILE A 147 5.80 9.67 -0.20
CA ILE A 147 6.98 10.10 0.58
C ILE A 147 8.17 9.16 0.30
N LEU A 148 7.94 7.84 0.30
CA LEU A 148 9.00 6.88 -0.02
C LEU A 148 9.55 7.05 -1.43
N LEU A 149 8.70 7.30 -2.43
CA LEU A 149 9.16 7.57 -3.80
C LEU A 149 10.02 8.83 -3.90
N VAL A 150 9.72 9.86 -3.10
CA VAL A 150 10.56 11.07 -3.03
C VAL A 150 11.90 10.77 -2.36
N ALA A 151 11.90 9.93 -1.32
CA ALA A 151 13.12 9.51 -0.63
C ALA A 151 14.02 8.64 -1.54
N ASP A 152 13.42 7.69 -2.28
CA ASP A 152 14.08 6.89 -3.32
C ASP A 152 14.70 7.78 -4.40
N TRP A 153 14.02 8.87 -4.80
CA TRP A 153 14.58 9.80 -5.78
C TRP A 153 15.81 10.55 -5.23
N ASN A 154 15.78 11.00 -3.97
CA ASN A 154 16.88 11.78 -3.40
C ASN A 154 18.06 10.92 -2.94
N SER A 155 17.91 9.60 -2.85
CA SER A 155 18.95 8.70 -2.34
C SER A 155 19.25 7.57 -3.32
N SER A 156 20.47 7.55 -3.87
CA SER A 156 20.97 6.41 -4.67
C SER A 156 21.16 5.11 -3.87
N PHE A 157 20.87 5.13 -2.55
CA PHE A 157 21.08 4.02 -1.63
C PHE A 157 19.82 3.24 -1.29
N ILE A 158 18.63 3.86 -1.39
CA ILE A 158 17.35 3.18 -1.15
C ILE A 158 16.82 2.81 -2.51
N ASN A 159 17.02 1.55 -2.91
CA ASN A 159 16.36 1.03 -4.11
C ASN A 159 15.08 0.32 -3.66
N THR A 160 13.96 1.01 -3.82
CA THR A 160 12.65 0.47 -3.40
C THR A 160 12.24 -0.79 -4.19
N ALA A 161 12.89 -1.03 -5.33
CA ALA A 161 12.67 -2.17 -6.21
C ALA A 161 13.66 -3.33 -5.96
N SER A 162 14.69 -3.16 -5.12
CA SER A 162 15.61 -4.24 -4.74
C SER A 162 15.69 -4.42 -3.22
N ASP A 163 16.08 -5.62 -2.79
CA ASP A 163 16.23 -5.94 -1.37
C ASP A 163 17.64 -5.60 -0.84
N ASP A 164 18.53 -5.10 -1.70
CA ASP A 164 19.95 -4.94 -1.39
C ASP A 164 20.18 -3.97 -0.23
N TRP A 165 19.36 -2.91 -0.13
CA TRP A 165 19.45 -1.93 0.96
C TRP A 165 19.12 -2.54 2.33
N LEU A 166 18.34 -3.62 2.38
CA LEU A 166 18.02 -4.35 3.61
C LEU A 166 19.17 -5.23 4.07
N LEU A 167 19.93 -5.79 3.12
CA LEU A 167 21.11 -6.59 3.43
C LEU A 167 22.23 -5.75 4.07
N TYR A 168 22.29 -4.44 3.79
CA TYR A 168 23.20 -3.52 4.48
C TYR A 168 22.76 -3.14 5.90
N LEU A 169 21.50 -3.40 6.26
CA LEU A 169 20.92 -3.07 7.57
C LEU A 169 21.01 -4.21 8.58
N ILE A 170 21.24 -5.44 8.10
CA ILE A 170 21.45 -6.62 8.92
C ILE A 170 22.97 -6.88 8.94
N PRO A 171 23.66 -6.64 10.07
CA PRO A 171 25.10 -6.88 10.19
C PRO A 171 25.47 -8.37 10.12
#